data_AF-A0A2B9DZ28-F1
#
_entry.id   AF-A0A2B9DZ28-F1
#
_cell.length_a   1.000
_cell.length_b   1.000
_cell.length_c   1.000
_cell.angle_alpha   90.00
_cell.angle_beta   90.00
_cell.angle_gamma   90.00
#
_symmetry.space_group_name_H-M   'P 1'
#
loop_
_entity.id
_entity.type
_entity.pdbx_description
1 polymer ?
#
loop_
_entity_poly.entity_id
_entity_poly.type
_entity_poly.pdbx_seq_one_letter_code
_entity_poly.pdbx_strand_id
1 'polypeptide(L)'
;MHFQEDIVLKNFSKELIEFRKMYDISQKELCDGICHHSYVSSIENNKIKEGDPEIIKLLLERMKHLKATVNIQNDTIPNTNMGTFFLKERLKHGITQETLCYGICNISYLSKIENNKLTPSSKVIKLLYQRLKEIKNDTKTEELGVPPHA
;
A
#
# COMPACT_ATOMS: atom_id res chain seq x y z
N MET A 1 14.86 -6.09 -29.59
CA MET A 1 14.10 -5.91 -28.33
C MET A 1 13.35 -7.20 -28.05
N HIS A 2 13.89 -8.14 -27.27
CA HIS A 2 13.18 -9.31 -26.72
C HIS A 2 14.07 -10.01 -25.71
N PHE A 3 14.37 -9.34 -24.58
CA PHE A 3 15.18 -9.95 -23.52
C PHE A 3 14.54 -9.87 -22.13
N GLN A 4 13.32 -9.31 -22.02
CA GLN A 4 12.63 -9.19 -20.73
C GLN A 4 11.69 -10.37 -20.40
N GLU A 5 11.22 -11.15 -21.38
CA GLU A 5 10.19 -12.18 -21.13
C GLU A 5 10.74 -13.50 -20.56
N ASP A 6 11.98 -13.86 -20.86
CA ASP A 6 12.59 -15.14 -20.43
C ASP A 6 13.01 -15.19 -18.95
N ILE A 7 13.27 -14.04 -18.32
CA ILE A 7 13.66 -13.96 -16.89
C ILE A 7 12.44 -14.10 -15.97
N VAL A 8 11.24 -13.81 -16.48
CA VAL A 8 9.98 -13.81 -15.71
C VAL A 8 9.54 -15.24 -15.34
N LEU A 9 9.76 -16.24 -16.20
CA LEU A 9 9.36 -17.63 -15.91
C LEU A 9 10.20 -18.29 -14.81
N LYS A 10 11.50 -17.98 -14.71
CA LYS A 10 12.40 -18.66 -13.75
C LYS A 10 12.17 -18.30 -12.29
N ASN A 11 11.43 -17.23 -12.00
CA ASN A 11 11.14 -16.79 -10.62
C ASN A 11 9.65 -16.61 -10.31
N PHE A 12 8.74 -17.01 -11.21
CA PHE A 12 7.30 -16.84 -11.00
C PHE A 12 6.81 -17.47 -9.69
N SER A 13 7.30 -18.67 -9.34
CA SER A 13 6.94 -19.34 -8.08
C SER A 13 7.32 -18.53 -6.84
N LYS A 14 8.50 -17.88 -6.86
CA LYS A 14 8.96 -17.03 -5.75
C LYS A 14 8.14 -15.75 -5.69
N GLU A 15 7.91 -15.11 -6.83
CA GLU A 15 7.11 -13.89 -6.93
C GLU A 15 5.69 -14.13 -6.42
N LEU A 16 5.12 -15.30 -6.73
CA LEU A 16 3.80 -15.71 -6.25
C LEU A 16 3.76 -15.90 -4.73
N ILE A 17 4.77 -16.55 -4.14
CA ILE A 17 4.89 -16.72 -2.68
C ILE A 17 5.05 -15.37 -1.99
N GLU A 18 5.97 -14.52 -2.47
CA GLU A 18 6.22 -13.20 -1.89
C GLU A 18 4.98 -12.32 -1.96
N PHE A 19 4.27 -12.35 -3.09
CA PHE A 19 3.03 -11.62 -3.25
C PHE A 19 1.95 -12.11 -2.28
N ARG A 20 1.75 -13.43 -2.18
CA ARG A 20 0.76 -13.99 -1.25
C ARG A 20 1.07 -13.65 0.20
N LYS A 21 2.35 -13.65 0.60
CA LYS A 21 2.81 -13.22 1.94
C LYS A 21 2.63 -11.72 2.16
N MET A 22 2.91 -10.90 1.14
CA MET A 22 2.82 -9.45 1.24
C MET A 22 1.38 -8.96 1.36
N TYR A 23 0.44 -9.63 0.68
CA TYR A 23 -0.97 -9.22 0.62
C TYR A 23 -1.90 -10.12 1.44
N ASP A 24 -1.36 -11.10 2.18
CA ASP A 24 -2.11 -12.10 2.97
C ASP A 24 -3.19 -12.85 2.17
N ILE A 25 -2.87 -13.20 0.92
CA ILE A 25 -3.84 -13.81 -0.01
C ILE A 25 -3.72 -15.34 -0.01
N SER A 26 -4.86 -16.02 0.11
CA SER A 26 -4.93 -17.48 0.03
C SER A 26 -4.73 -18.00 -1.40
N GLN A 27 -4.23 -19.25 -1.55
CA GLN A 27 -4.06 -19.89 -2.87
C GLN A 27 -5.35 -19.84 -3.67
N LYS A 28 -6.46 -20.13 -2.98
CA LYS A 28 -7.82 -20.14 -3.52
C LYS A 28 -8.23 -18.77 -4.07
N GLU A 29 -7.93 -17.69 -3.37
CA GLU A 29 -8.26 -16.34 -3.82
C GLU A 29 -7.42 -15.90 -5.01
N LEU A 30 -6.14 -16.27 -5.02
CA LEU A 30 -5.26 -15.94 -6.13
C LEU A 30 -5.66 -16.69 -7.41
N CYS A 31 -6.06 -17.96 -7.29
CA CYS A 31 -6.45 -18.80 -8.41
C CYS A 31 -7.95 -18.72 -8.76
N ASP A 32 -8.74 -17.92 -8.03
CA ASP A 32 -10.19 -17.88 -8.16
C ASP A 32 -10.61 -17.53 -9.60
N GLY A 33 -11.25 -18.48 -10.28
CA GLY A 33 -11.68 -18.37 -11.67
C GLY A 33 -10.58 -18.52 -12.73
N ILE A 34 -9.34 -18.86 -12.35
CA ILE A 34 -8.21 -19.04 -13.27
C ILE A 34 -7.72 -20.49 -13.30
N CYS A 35 -7.46 -21.08 -12.12
CA CYS A 35 -6.96 -22.45 -12.02
C CYS A 35 -7.36 -23.10 -10.69
N HIS A 36 -7.15 -24.41 -10.56
CA HIS A 36 -7.40 -25.11 -9.30
C HIS A 36 -6.36 -24.71 -8.24
N HIS A 37 -6.76 -24.60 -6.96
CA HIS A 37 -5.83 -24.20 -5.89
C HIS A 37 -4.61 -25.12 -5.78
N SER A 38 -4.76 -26.40 -6.13
CA SER A 38 -3.67 -27.39 -6.19
C SER A 38 -2.59 -27.05 -7.22
N TYR A 39 -2.94 -26.31 -8.27
CA TYR A 39 -1.99 -25.86 -9.30
C TYR A 39 -1.04 -24.80 -8.74
N VAL A 40 -1.58 -23.79 -8.06
CA VAL A 40 -0.78 -22.78 -7.33
C VAL A 40 0.10 -23.44 -6.29
N SER A 41 -0.47 -24.34 -5.47
CA SER A 41 0.32 -25.08 -4.48
C SER A 41 1.43 -25.91 -5.12
N SER A 42 1.22 -26.48 -6.30
CA SER A 42 2.23 -27.26 -7.01
C SER A 42 3.35 -26.38 -7.58
N ILE A 43 3.03 -25.16 -8.03
CA ILE A 43 4.02 -24.16 -8.44
C ILE A 43 4.86 -23.71 -7.24
N GLU A 44 4.22 -23.37 -6.11
CA GLU A 44 4.91 -22.90 -4.90
C GLU A 44 5.82 -23.97 -4.28
N ASN A 45 5.42 -25.24 -4.36
CA ASN A 45 6.22 -26.38 -3.88
C ASN A 45 7.25 -26.88 -4.91
N ASN A 46 7.50 -26.13 -5.99
CA ASN A 46 8.43 -26.51 -7.06
C ASN A 46 8.10 -27.87 -7.73
N LYS A 47 6.86 -28.36 -7.61
CA LYS A 47 6.40 -29.60 -8.27
C LYS A 47 6.25 -29.41 -9.78
N ILE A 48 6.04 -28.17 -10.24
CA ILE A 48 5.89 -27.82 -11.65
C ILE A 48 7.09 -26.93 -12.01
N LYS A 49 7.93 -27.41 -12.95
CA LYS A 49 9.13 -26.68 -13.42
C LYS A 49 8.79 -25.55 -14.38
N GLU A 50 7.82 -25.79 -15.25
CA GLU A 50 7.30 -24.84 -16.23
C GLU A 50 5.78 -24.95 -16.18
N GLY A 51 5.15 -23.96 -15.56
CA GLY A 51 3.70 -23.87 -15.56
C GLY A 51 3.20 -23.50 -16.95
N ASP A 52 1.95 -23.85 -17.24
CA ASP A 52 1.25 -23.42 -18.43
C ASP A 52 1.32 -21.88 -18.56
N PRO A 53 1.83 -21.36 -19.69
CA PRO A 53 2.09 -19.93 -19.87
C PRO A 53 0.80 -19.09 -19.87
N GLU A 54 -0.34 -19.66 -20.28
CA GLU A 54 -1.62 -18.96 -20.25
C GLU A 54 -2.08 -18.75 -18.80
N ILE A 55 -1.97 -19.79 -17.97
CA ILE A 55 -2.31 -19.71 -16.56
C ILE A 55 -1.38 -18.75 -15.80
N ILE A 56 -0.07 -18.81 -16.07
CA ILE A 56 0.91 -17.88 -15.47
C ILE A 56 0.55 -16.43 -15.81
N LYS A 57 0.25 -16.15 -17.08
CA LYS A 57 -0.12 -14.82 -17.55
C LYS A 57 -1.38 -14.30 -16.85
N LEU A 58 -2.40 -15.13 -16.71
CA LEU A 58 -3.65 -14.78 -16.03
C LEU A 58 -3.43 -14.49 -14.53
N LEU A 59 -2.60 -15.30 -13.86
CA LEU A 59 -2.24 -15.07 -12.46
C LEU A 59 -1.45 -13.77 -12.29
N LEU A 60 -0.49 -13.48 -13.18
CA LEU A 60 0.26 -12.21 -13.17
C LEU A 60 -0.65 -11.00 -13.37
N GLU A 61 -1.62 -11.09 -14.28
CA GLU A 61 -2.60 -10.04 -14.52
C GLU A 61 -3.48 -9.82 -13.28
N ARG A 62 -3.96 -10.90 -12.66
CA ARG A 62 -4.70 -10.84 -11.40
C ARG A 62 -3.86 -10.21 -10.28
N MET A 63 -2.58 -10.57 -10.16
CA MET A 63 -1.67 -9.95 -9.19
C MET A 63 -1.52 -8.45 -9.46
N LYS A 64 -1.42 -8.00 -10.72
CA LYS A 64 -1.38 -6.57 -11.06
C LYS A 64 -2.68 -5.85 -10.67
N HIS A 65 -3.83 -6.45 -10.92
CA HIS A 65 -5.12 -5.90 -10.49
C HIS A 65 -5.26 -5.86 -8.96
N LEU A 66 -4.79 -6.89 -8.26
CA LEU A 66 -4.75 -6.93 -6.79
C LEU A 66 -3.79 -5.88 -6.22
N LYS A 67 -2.62 -5.70 -6.84
CA LYS A 67 -1.72 -4.57 -6.52
C LYS A 67 -2.46 -3.25 -6.72
N ALA A 68 -3.11 -3.03 -7.85
CA ALA A 68 -3.80 -1.78 -8.15
C ALA A 68 -4.97 -1.49 -7.20
N THR A 69 -5.75 -2.51 -6.83
CA THR A 69 -6.87 -2.37 -5.88
C THR A 69 -6.41 -2.11 -4.44
N VAL A 70 -5.29 -2.72 -4.03
CA VAL A 70 -4.65 -2.44 -2.73
C VAL A 70 -3.85 -1.13 -2.75
N ASN A 71 -3.35 -0.69 -3.91
CA ASN A 71 -2.57 0.53 -4.10
C ASN A 71 -3.40 1.82 -4.08
N ILE A 72 -4.72 1.75 -3.88
CA ILE A 72 -5.53 2.91 -3.48
C ILE A 72 -5.37 3.19 -1.97
N GLN A 73 -4.66 2.33 -1.23
CA GLN A 73 -4.34 2.52 0.20
C GLN A 73 -2.85 2.61 0.53
N ASN A 74 -1.96 2.51 -0.47
CA ASN A 74 -0.52 2.72 -0.30
C ASN A 74 -0.08 4.02 -0.96
N ASP A 75 -0.61 5.14 -0.46
CA ASP A 75 0.20 6.36 -0.42
C ASP A 75 1.34 6.08 0.56
N THR A 76 2.46 5.63 -0.01
CA THR A 76 3.82 5.61 0.52
C THR A 76 3.89 6.05 1.98
N ILE A 77 3.98 5.10 2.92
CA ILE A 77 4.67 5.40 4.18
C ILE A 77 6.14 5.19 3.84
N PRO A 78 6.90 6.24 3.46
CA PRO A 78 8.33 6.07 3.27
C PRO A 78 8.89 5.52 4.58
N ASN A 79 10.03 4.84 4.50
CA ASN A 79 10.88 4.41 5.63
C ASN A 79 11.39 5.60 6.51
N THR A 80 10.69 6.72 6.47
CA THR A 80 10.82 7.91 7.31
C THR A 80 9.92 7.72 8.52
N ASN A 81 10.54 7.55 9.69
CA ASN A 81 10.00 7.93 11.00
C ASN A 81 8.62 8.60 10.97
N MET A 82 7.57 7.85 11.34
CA MET A 82 6.15 8.26 11.28
C MET A 82 5.89 9.64 11.90
N GLY A 83 6.61 10.00 12.96
CA GLY A 83 6.51 11.32 13.55
C GLY A 83 6.92 12.45 12.60
N THR A 84 8.01 12.27 11.88
CA THR A 84 8.47 13.24 10.87
C THR A 84 7.46 13.37 9.72
N PHE A 85 6.76 12.29 9.37
CA PHE A 85 5.66 12.35 8.39
C PHE A 85 4.52 13.26 8.87
N PHE A 86 4.01 13.03 10.08
CA PHE A 86 2.94 13.87 10.64
C PHE A 86 3.36 15.34 10.73
N LEU A 87 4.60 15.62 11.15
CA LEU A 87 5.13 16.97 11.20
C LEU A 87 5.11 17.65 9.83
N LYS A 88 5.64 16.97 8.80
CA LYS A 88 5.70 17.52 7.44
C LYS A 88 4.33 17.79 6.86
N GLU A 89 3.41 16.82 6.95
CA GLU A 89 2.06 16.98 6.41
C GLU A 89 1.28 18.05 7.14
N ARG A 90 1.38 18.09 8.46
CA ARG A 90 0.74 19.09 9.29
C ARG A 90 1.23 20.51 8.92
N LEU A 91 2.54 20.70 8.78
CA LEU A 91 3.12 21.98 8.37
C LEU A 91 2.73 22.36 6.92
N LYS A 92 2.72 21.39 6.01
CA LYS A 92 2.34 21.59 4.60
C LYS A 92 0.90 22.10 4.46
N HIS A 93 0.00 21.63 5.32
CA HIS A 93 -1.41 22.02 5.32
C HIS A 93 -1.76 23.08 6.39
N GLY A 94 -0.78 23.65 7.10
CA GLY A 94 -1.01 24.67 8.13
C GLY A 94 -1.80 24.20 9.36
N ILE A 95 -1.86 22.88 9.59
CA ILE A 95 -2.62 22.28 10.69
C ILE A 95 -1.86 22.48 12.01
N THR A 96 -2.55 22.74 13.12
CA THR A 96 -1.90 22.85 14.43
C THR A 96 -1.80 21.48 15.12
N GLN A 97 -0.84 21.32 16.05
CA GLN A 97 -0.73 20.07 16.83
C GLN A 97 -2.01 19.81 17.61
N GLU A 98 -2.63 20.86 18.14
CA GLU A 98 -3.90 20.80 18.87
C GLU A 98 -5.02 20.22 18.01
N THR A 99 -5.20 20.75 16.79
CA THR A 99 -6.22 20.26 15.85
C THR A 99 -5.99 18.79 15.47
N LEU A 100 -4.75 18.41 15.22
CA LEU A 100 -4.41 17.05 14.80
C LEU A 100 -4.57 16.04 15.94
N CYS A 101 -4.19 16.40 17.17
CA CYS A 101 -4.25 15.51 18.33
C CYS A 101 -5.60 15.53 19.05
N TYR A 102 -6.49 16.47 18.74
CA TYR A 102 -7.77 16.66 19.41
C TYR A 102 -8.59 15.38 19.49
N GLY A 103 -8.89 14.93 20.73
CA GLY A 103 -9.65 13.70 21.00
C GLY A 103 -8.90 12.40 20.71
N ILE A 104 -7.60 12.46 20.37
CA ILE A 104 -6.75 11.30 20.08
C ILE A 104 -5.65 11.18 21.14
N CYS A 105 -4.87 12.25 21.35
CA CYS A 105 -3.78 12.30 22.31
C CYS A 105 -3.47 13.75 22.72
N ASN A 106 -2.61 13.95 23.72
CA ASN A 106 -2.21 15.30 24.14
C ASN A 106 -1.17 15.90 23.18
N ILE A 107 -1.14 17.24 23.09
CA ILE A 107 -0.20 18.00 22.27
C ILE A 107 1.26 17.59 22.57
N SER A 108 1.62 17.45 23.85
CA SER A 108 2.97 17.03 24.25
C SER A 108 3.30 15.59 23.82
N TYR A 109 2.28 14.72 23.70
CA TYR A 109 2.45 13.37 23.19
C TYR A 109 2.73 13.40 21.69
N LEU A 110 1.93 14.17 20.92
CA LEU A 110 2.14 14.38 19.49
C LEU A 110 3.50 15.03 19.19
N SER A 111 3.91 16.04 19.95
CA SER A 111 5.22 16.68 19.82
C SER A 111 6.38 15.71 20.01
N LYS A 112 6.29 14.81 21.00
CA LYS A 112 7.31 13.76 21.21
C LYS A 112 7.36 12.76 20.06
N ILE A 113 6.21 12.41 19.49
CA ILE A 113 6.12 11.58 18.29
C ILE A 113 6.81 12.29 17.12
N GLU A 114 6.41 13.54 16.81
CA GLU A 114 6.94 14.35 15.72
C GLU A 114 8.47 14.56 15.79
N ASN A 115 9.02 14.61 17.01
CA ASN A 115 10.45 14.74 17.27
C ASN A 115 11.19 13.39 17.42
N ASN A 116 10.57 12.26 17.11
CA ASN A 116 11.16 10.92 17.28
C ASN A 116 11.59 10.57 18.71
N LYS A 117 11.04 11.27 19.70
CA LYS A 117 11.30 11.03 21.13
C LYS A 117 10.39 9.95 21.70
N LEU A 118 9.31 9.59 21.00
CA LEU A 118 8.34 8.61 21.44
C LEU A 118 7.76 7.84 20.26
N THR A 119 7.75 6.51 20.36
CA THR A 119 7.10 5.62 19.39
C THR A 119 5.65 5.42 19.82
N PRO A 120 4.66 5.98 19.10
CA PRO A 120 3.26 5.80 19.45
C PRO A 120 2.77 4.39 19.11
N SER A 121 1.74 3.93 19.80
CA SER A 121 1.07 2.68 19.45
C SER A 121 0.37 2.78 18.10
N SER A 122 0.26 1.66 17.38
CA SER A 122 -0.38 1.58 16.06
C SER A 122 -1.80 2.15 16.03
N LYS A 123 -2.54 2.07 17.15
CA LYS A 123 -3.88 2.66 17.30
C LYS A 123 -3.85 4.19 17.18
N VAL A 124 -2.92 4.85 17.86
CA VAL A 124 -2.75 6.31 17.83
C VAL A 124 -2.32 6.76 16.43
N ILE A 125 -1.41 6.03 15.79
CA ILE A 125 -0.97 6.31 14.41
C ILE A 125 -2.16 6.30 13.45
N LYS A 126 -2.97 5.23 13.48
CA LYS A 126 -4.15 5.11 12.61
C LYS A 126 -5.13 6.28 12.82
N LEU A 127 -5.39 6.65 14.06
CA LEU A 127 -6.30 7.76 14.38
C LEU A 127 -5.77 9.11 13.88
N LEU A 128 -4.48 9.40 14.11
CA LEU A 128 -3.85 10.64 13.61
C LEU A 128 -3.85 10.70 12.08
N TYR A 129 -3.60 9.56 11.43
CA TYR A 129 -3.59 9.46 9.98
C TYR A 129 -4.99 9.64 9.39
N GLN A 130 -6.01 9.05 10.01
CA GLN A 130 -7.40 9.25 9.63
C GLN A 130 -7.80 10.72 9.76
N ARG A 131 -7.49 11.36 10.90
CA ARG A 131 -7.77 12.78 11.13
C ARG A 131 -7.08 13.67 10.10
N LEU A 132 -5.82 13.39 9.80
CA LEU A 132 -5.08 14.12 8.77
C LEU A 132 -5.76 13.99 7.41
N LYS A 133 -6.22 12.78 7.03
CA LYS A 133 -6.99 12.58 5.80
C LYS A 133 -8.31 13.35 5.81
N GLU A 134 -9.04 13.33 6.91
CA GLU A 134 -10.30 14.07 7.07
C GLU A 134 -10.08 15.57 6.84
N ILE A 135 -9.09 16.17 7.53
CA ILE A 135 -8.76 17.60 7.38
C ILE A 135 -8.32 17.92 5.95
N LYS A 136 -7.55 17.03 5.31
CA LYS A 136 -7.13 17.19 3.91
C LYS A 136 -8.29 17.12 2.92
N ASN A 137 -9.30 16.29 3.19
CA ASN A 137 -10.48 16.17 2.34
C ASN A 137 -11.39 17.41 2.44
N ASP A 138 -11.49 18.01 3.62
CA ASP A 138 -12.22 19.28 3.82
C ASP A 138 -11.57 20.44 3.04
N THR A 139 -10.25 20.40 2.81
CA THR A 139 -9.55 21.38 1.97
C THR A 139 -9.62 21.12 0.45
N LYS A 140 -10.41 20.14 -0.01
CA LYS A 140 -10.58 19.81 -1.43
C LYS A 140 -12.04 19.96 -1.86
N THR A 141 -12.56 21.16 -1.72
CA THR A 141 -13.55 21.72 -2.65
C THR A 141 -12.86 22.88 -3.35
N GLU A 142 -12.89 22.88 -4.70
CA GLU A 142 -12.07 23.67 -5.63
C GLU A 142 -10.67 23.04 -5.78
N GLU A 143 -10.37 22.23 -6.80
CA GLU A 143 -10.24 22.67 -8.19
C GLU A 143 -10.74 21.62 -9.21
N LEU A 144 -11.89 21.92 -9.82
CA LEU A 144 -12.23 21.56 -11.19
C LEU A 144 -12.69 22.87 -11.84
N GLY A 145 -11.84 23.56 -12.61
CA GLY A 145 -12.31 24.68 -13.44
C GLY A 145 -11.28 25.70 -13.91
N VAL A 146 -10.72 25.45 -15.10
CA VAL A 146 -10.35 26.43 -16.15
C VAL A 146 -9.17 27.40 -15.88
N PRO A 147 -8.14 27.42 -16.73
CA PRO A 147 -7.25 28.58 -16.87
C PRO A 147 -7.86 29.62 -17.82
N PRO A 148 -8.17 30.86 -17.39
CA PRO A 148 -8.16 32.01 -18.29
C PRO A 148 -6.71 32.52 -18.37
N HIS A 149 -5.97 32.07 -19.38
CA HIS A 149 -4.81 32.84 -19.82
C HIS A 149 -5.32 34.07 -20.56
N ALA A 150 -4.89 35.23 -20.07
CA ALA A 150 -4.98 36.53 -20.70
C ALA A 150 -4.17 36.60 -22.01
#